data_AF-A0A924LRV3-F1
#
_entry.id   AF-A0A924LRV3-F1
#
_cell.length_a   1.000
_cell.length_b   1.000
_cell.length_c   1.000
_cell.angle_alpha   90.00
_cell.angle_beta   90.00
_cell.angle_gamma   90.00
#
_symmetry.space_group_name_H-M   'P 1'
#
loop_
_entity.id
_entity.type
_entity.pdbx_description
1 polymer ?
#
loop_
_entity_poly.entity_id
_entity_poly.type
_entity_poly.pdbx_seq_one_letter_code
_entity_poly.pdbx_strand_id
1 'polypeptide(L)'
;MTSVTFQPTSRRGPDGRFLPAPADDETTGPPLADDRFLDREVSWLRFNERVLELAEDVDVPLLERARFLAIFASNLDEFFMVRVAGLKRRIAAGLAVRSASGIEPREVLDHLSTLAHQLMERHARLFHVDVRPRLADAGITVVRWDELAPPEQERLQGMFRDQVFPVLTPLAVDPAHPFPYISGLSLNLAVVVRNTKTGKEHFARAKVPPLLPRFVAVADADGATTAVDPASADPYKTRFVPLEDIIAAHLDQLFPGMEVLQSHTFRVTRNEDLEVEEDD
;
A
#
# COMPACT_ATOMS: atom_id res chain seq x y z
N MET A 1 7.53 56.54 -23.83
CA MET A 1 6.11 56.13 -23.83
C MET A 1 5.65 56.12 -25.27
N THR A 2 5.77 54.98 -25.95
CA THR A 2 5.40 54.84 -27.36
C THR A 2 4.13 53.98 -27.38
N SER A 3 3.03 54.63 -27.77
CA SER A 3 1.69 54.04 -27.82
C SER A 3 1.62 52.97 -28.91
N VAL A 4 1.34 51.73 -28.55
CA VAL A 4 1.03 50.66 -29.50
C VAL A 4 -0.47 50.69 -29.77
N THR A 5 -0.85 51.17 -30.96
CA THR A 5 -2.22 51.12 -31.45
C THR A 5 -2.53 49.70 -31.95
N PHE A 6 -3.41 48.99 -31.25
CA PHE A 6 -3.90 47.68 -31.69
C PHE A 6 -4.98 47.90 -32.76
N GLN A 7 -4.72 47.54 -34.02
CA GLN A 7 -5.75 47.46 -35.07
C GLN A 7 -6.27 46.01 -35.14
N PRO A 8 -7.56 45.75 -34.92
CA PRO A 8 -8.12 44.43 -35.11
C PRO A 8 -8.40 44.20 -36.60
N THR A 9 -7.53 43.47 -37.29
CA THR A 9 -7.77 43.00 -38.66
C THR A 9 -8.54 41.67 -38.65
N SER A 10 -9.82 41.69 -38.30
CA SER A 10 -10.68 40.52 -38.51
C SER A 10 -11.53 40.70 -39.76
N ARG A 11 -11.26 39.90 -40.80
CA ARG A 11 -12.09 39.85 -42.02
C ARG A 11 -13.40 39.12 -41.70
N ARG A 12 -14.54 39.76 -41.96
CA ARG A 12 -15.87 39.13 -41.86
C ARG A 12 -16.36 38.70 -43.25
N GLY A 13 -16.99 37.53 -43.30
CA GLY A 13 -17.71 37.06 -44.49
C GLY A 13 -19.01 37.84 -44.72
N PRO A 14 -19.63 37.71 -45.90
CA PRO A 14 -20.90 38.37 -46.23
C PRO A 14 -22.09 37.92 -45.35
N ASP A 15 -21.94 36.82 -44.61
CA ASP A 15 -22.87 36.29 -43.61
C ASP A 15 -22.56 36.79 -42.17
N GLY A 16 -21.60 37.71 -42.02
CA GLY A 16 -21.21 38.29 -40.74
C GLY A 16 -20.36 37.37 -39.85
N ARG A 17 -20.05 36.14 -40.31
CA ARG A 17 -19.16 35.22 -39.60
C ARG A 17 -17.70 35.66 -39.75
N PHE A 18 -16.91 35.39 -38.72
CA PHE A 18 -15.46 35.57 -38.77
C PHE A 18 -14.88 34.58 -39.78
N LEU A 19 -14.16 35.09 -40.78
CA LEU A 19 -13.35 34.21 -41.62
C LEU A 19 -12.15 33.78 -40.78
N PRO A 20 -11.81 32.48 -40.71
CA PRO A 20 -10.56 32.07 -40.13
C PRO A 20 -9.44 32.81 -40.86
N ALA A 21 -8.46 33.32 -40.10
CA ALA A 21 -7.23 33.83 -40.70
C ALA A 21 -6.68 32.74 -41.63
N PRO A 22 -6.05 33.09 -42.77
CA PRO A 22 -5.24 32.10 -43.48
C PRO A 22 -4.34 31.47 -42.42
N ALA A 23 -4.31 30.13 -42.38
CA ALA A 23 -3.38 29.43 -41.52
C ALA A 23 -1.99 29.89 -41.96
N ASP A 24 -1.43 30.86 -41.24
CA ASP A 24 -0.01 31.12 -41.32
C ASP A 24 0.63 29.78 -40.97
N ASP A 25 1.32 29.22 -41.95
CA ASP A 25 2.03 27.96 -41.86
C ASP A 25 3.25 28.17 -40.94
N GLU A 26 3.00 28.47 -39.67
CA GLU A 26 3.99 28.59 -38.60
C GLU A 26 4.40 27.19 -38.12
N THR A 27 4.73 26.30 -39.05
CA THR A 27 5.42 25.03 -38.75
C THR A 27 6.86 25.02 -39.25
N THR A 28 7.49 26.19 -39.40
CA THR A 28 8.91 26.35 -39.79
C THR A 28 9.87 26.49 -38.60
N GLY A 29 9.57 25.85 -37.47
CA GLY A 29 10.54 25.61 -36.39
C GLY A 29 11.33 24.31 -36.61
N PRO A 30 12.54 24.14 -36.04
CA PRO A 30 13.18 22.83 -36.01
C PRO A 30 12.25 21.79 -35.35
N PRO A 31 12.29 20.52 -35.78
CA PRO A 31 11.48 19.47 -35.19
C PRO A 31 11.72 19.42 -33.67
N LEU A 32 10.61 19.36 -32.92
CA LEU A 32 10.66 19.29 -31.46
C LEU A 32 11.32 17.98 -31.04
N ALA A 33 12.07 18.01 -29.93
CA ALA A 33 12.79 16.84 -29.43
C ALA A 33 11.83 15.69 -29.06
N ASP A 34 12.22 14.46 -29.36
CA ASP A 34 11.42 13.25 -29.14
C ASP A 34 11.22 12.94 -27.64
N ASP A 35 12.06 13.46 -26.75
CA ASP A 35 12.06 13.25 -25.30
C ASP A 35 11.35 14.36 -24.50
N ARG A 36 10.59 15.22 -25.17
CA ARG A 36 9.91 16.38 -24.57
C ARG A 36 8.76 16.04 -23.61
N PHE A 37 8.30 14.79 -23.59
CA PHE A 37 7.19 14.33 -22.75
C PHE A 37 7.65 13.30 -21.73
N LEU A 38 7.20 13.45 -20.50
CA LEU A 38 7.37 12.43 -19.47
C LEU A 38 6.33 11.33 -19.64
N ASP A 39 6.73 10.10 -19.33
CA ASP A 39 5.76 9.00 -19.26
C ASP A 39 4.77 9.24 -18.10
N ARG A 40 3.48 9.01 -18.36
CA ARG A 40 2.40 9.25 -17.40
C ARG A 40 2.56 8.42 -16.14
N GLU A 41 2.96 7.15 -16.27
CA GLU A 41 3.01 6.24 -15.13
C GLU A 41 4.26 6.45 -14.30
N VAL A 42 5.38 6.76 -14.95
CA VAL A 42 6.60 7.20 -14.26
C VAL A 42 6.34 8.51 -13.50
N SER A 43 5.67 9.47 -14.15
CA SER A 43 5.31 10.75 -13.51
C SER A 43 4.42 10.55 -12.28
N TRP A 44 3.49 9.58 -12.33
CA TRP A 44 2.67 9.24 -11.17
C TRP A 44 3.51 8.68 -10.00
N LEU A 45 4.48 7.80 -10.26
CA LEU A 45 5.39 7.33 -9.20
C LEU A 45 6.22 8.48 -8.62
N ARG A 46 6.65 9.45 -9.44
CA ARG A 46 7.34 10.65 -8.96
C ARG A 46 6.44 11.54 -8.09
N PHE A 47 5.15 11.60 -8.39
CA PHE A 47 4.19 12.24 -7.48
C PHE A 47 4.14 11.52 -6.13
N ASN A 48 4.03 10.19 -6.12
CA ASN A 48 3.98 9.44 -4.87
C ASN A 48 5.33 9.50 -4.11
N GLU A 49 6.45 9.64 -4.81
CA GLU A 49 7.76 9.96 -4.21
C GLU A 49 7.71 11.29 -3.44
N ARG A 50 7.03 12.32 -3.93
CA ARG A 50 6.84 13.58 -3.15
C ARG A 50 6.01 13.37 -1.89
N VAL A 51 5.05 12.45 -1.90
CA VAL A 51 4.32 12.06 -0.68
C VAL A 51 5.26 11.42 0.33
N LEU A 52 6.18 10.57 -0.12
CA LEU A 52 7.22 9.99 0.75
C LEU A 52 8.15 11.05 1.32
N GLU A 53 8.54 12.05 0.52
CA GLU A 53 9.38 13.16 0.99
C GLU A 53 8.71 13.99 2.10
N LEU A 54 7.38 14.12 2.12
CA LEU A 54 6.66 14.74 3.24
C LEU A 54 6.77 13.93 4.54
N ALA A 55 6.96 12.61 4.46
CA ALA A 55 7.29 11.78 5.62
C ALA A 55 8.76 11.91 6.02
N GLU A 56 9.66 12.27 5.10
CA GLU A 56 11.09 12.47 5.34
C GLU A 56 11.38 13.84 5.96
N ASP A 57 10.53 14.83 5.71
CA ASP A 57 10.64 16.18 6.23
C ASP A 57 10.49 16.20 7.76
N VAL A 58 11.54 16.69 8.44
CA VAL A 58 11.61 16.78 9.91
C VAL A 58 10.81 17.94 10.48
N ASP A 59 10.45 18.92 9.65
CA ASP A 59 9.61 20.06 10.04
C ASP A 59 8.11 19.69 10.06
N VAL A 60 7.75 18.55 9.44
CA VAL A 60 6.39 18.00 9.51
C VAL A 60 6.18 17.31 10.88
N PRO A 61 5.04 17.55 11.56
CA PRO A 61 4.75 16.88 12.83
C PRO A 61 4.83 15.35 12.73
N LEU A 62 5.38 14.70 13.76
CA LEU A 62 5.71 13.27 13.73
C LEU A 62 4.55 12.34 13.34
N LEU A 63 3.35 12.60 13.87
CA LEU A 63 2.17 11.81 13.51
C LEU A 63 1.72 12.05 12.07
N GLU A 64 1.90 13.25 11.54
CA GLU A 64 1.65 13.53 10.12
C GLU A 64 2.69 12.83 9.23
N ARG A 65 3.95 12.72 9.66
CA ARG A 65 4.97 11.92 8.96
C ARG A 65 4.57 10.45 8.91
N ALA A 66 4.10 9.88 10.03
CA ALA A 66 3.56 8.52 10.07
C ALA A 66 2.32 8.36 9.16
N ARG A 67 1.47 9.38 9.08
CA ARG A 67 0.32 9.42 8.17
C ARG A 67 0.76 9.44 6.71
N PHE A 68 1.77 10.24 6.33
CA PHE A 68 2.30 10.26 4.97
C PHE A 68 2.92 8.92 4.55
N LEU A 69 3.59 8.21 5.46
CA LEU A 69 4.02 6.82 5.21
C LEU A 69 2.83 5.89 4.88
N ALA A 70 1.70 6.05 5.56
CA ALA A 70 0.49 5.28 5.29
C ALA A 70 -0.16 5.67 3.95
N ILE A 71 -0.24 6.98 3.66
CA ILE A 71 -0.76 7.50 2.39
C ILE A 71 0.09 7.01 1.22
N PHE A 72 1.42 7.12 1.32
CA PHE A 72 2.34 6.61 0.29
C PHE A 72 2.07 5.14 -0.04
N ALA A 73 1.94 4.29 0.98
CA ALA A 73 1.72 2.86 0.81
C ALA A 73 0.34 2.57 0.19
N SER A 74 -0.71 3.29 0.63
CA SER A 74 -2.07 3.16 0.09
C SER A 74 -2.14 3.59 -1.38
N ASN A 75 -1.52 4.72 -1.72
CA ASN A 75 -1.45 5.20 -3.11
C ASN A 75 -0.73 4.17 -3.99
N LEU A 76 0.38 3.61 -3.49
CA LEU A 76 1.13 2.60 -4.24
C LEU A 76 0.30 1.33 -4.48
N ASP A 77 -0.48 0.90 -3.49
CA ASP A 77 -1.42 -0.21 -3.65
C ASP A 77 -2.41 0.08 -4.79
N GLU A 78 -3.09 1.23 -4.78
CA GLU A 78 -4.03 1.65 -5.83
C GLU A 78 -3.36 1.69 -7.22
N PHE A 79 -2.16 2.27 -7.31
CA PHE A 79 -1.42 2.36 -8.57
C PHE A 79 -1.14 0.99 -9.19
N PHE A 80 -0.77 0.00 -8.37
CA PHE A 80 -0.57 -1.36 -8.85
C PHE A 80 -1.88 -2.06 -9.21
N MET A 81 -2.92 -1.88 -8.41
CA MET A 81 -4.24 -2.48 -8.63
C MET A 81 -4.92 -1.98 -9.91
N VAL A 82 -4.76 -0.69 -10.23
CA VAL A 82 -5.44 -0.01 -11.33
C VAL A 82 -4.51 0.19 -12.52
N ARG A 83 -3.45 0.98 -12.35
CA ARG A 83 -2.66 1.50 -13.48
C ARG A 83 -1.72 0.46 -14.06
N VAL A 84 -0.93 -0.21 -13.21
CA VAL A 84 -0.02 -1.28 -13.65
C VAL A 84 -0.83 -2.46 -14.21
N ALA A 85 -1.98 -2.77 -13.60
CA ALA A 85 -2.90 -3.77 -14.11
C ALA A 85 -3.42 -3.43 -15.52
N GLY A 86 -3.86 -2.18 -15.74
CA GLY A 86 -4.32 -1.69 -17.04
C GLY A 86 -3.22 -1.75 -18.11
N LEU A 87 -2.00 -1.32 -17.76
CA LEU A 87 -0.84 -1.41 -18.66
C LEU A 87 -0.52 -2.87 -19.04
N LYS A 88 -0.48 -3.78 -18.05
CA LYS A 88 -0.27 -5.23 -18.29
C LYS A 88 -1.35 -5.83 -19.18
N ARG A 89 -2.62 -5.45 -18.98
CA ARG A 89 -3.75 -5.89 -19.83
C ARG A 89 -3.58 -5.45 -21.28
N ARG A 90 -3.27 -4.17 -21.53
CA ARG A 90 -3.03 -3.66 -22.90
C ARG A 90 -1.85 -4.37 -23.58
N ILE A 91 -0.76 -4.62 -22.84
CA ILE A 91 0.41 -5.35 -23.37
C ILE A 91 0.02 -6.78 -23.75
N ALA A 92 -0.70 -7.49 -22.88
CA ALA A 92 -1.12 -8.86 -23.13
C ALA A 92 -2.08 -8.97 -24.33
N ALA A 93 -2.94 -7.97 -24.55
CA ALA A 93 -3.84 -7.89 -25.70
C ALA A 93 -3.16 -7.43 -27.00
N GLY A 94 -1.88 -7.04 -26.96
CA GLY A 94 -1.19 -6.45 -28.12
C GLY A 94 -1.69 -5.05 -28.50
N LEU A 95 -2.42 -4.38 -27.60
CA LEU A 95 -3.01 -3.05 -27.81
C LEU A 95 -2.15 -1.92 -27.23
N ALA A 96 -1.08 -2.26 -26.49
CA ALA A 96 -0.21 -1.26 -25.91
C ALA A 96 0.69 -0.64 -26.99
N VAL A 97 0.54 0.67 -27.18
CA VAL A 97 1.35 1.48 -28.08
C VAL A 97 2.43 2.24 -27.30
N ARG A 98 3.50 2.65 -27.98
CA ARG A 98 4.50 3.55 -27.40
C ARG A 98 3.82 4.79 -26.83
N SER A 99 4.25 5.21 -25.64
CA SER A 99 3.71 6.43 -25.04
C SER A 99 4.26 7.66 -25.75
N ALA A 100 3.68 8.84 -25.47
CA ALA A 100 4.17 10.11 -26.00
C ALA A 100 5.63 10.41 -25.63
N SER A 101 6.17 9.72 -24.62
CA SER A 101 7.59 9.78 -24.22
C SER A 101 8.53 8.93 -25.09
N GLY A 102 7.99 8.16 -26.05
CA GLY A 102 8.76 7.30 -26.95
C GLY A 102 9.15 5.93 -26.38
N ILE A 103 8.90 5.69 -25.08
CA ILE A 103 9.25 4.45 -24.36
C ILE A 103 8.29 3.31 -24.71
N GLU A 104 8.82 2.09 -24.87
CA GLU A 104 7.99 0.90 -25.10
C GLU A 104 7.22 0.50 -23.83
N PRO A 105 5.97 0.01 -23.94
CA PRO A 105 5.17 -0.38 -22.78
C PRO A 105 5.84 -1.38 -21.82
N ARG A 106 6.68 -2.29 -22.35
CA ARG A 106 7.45 -3.24 -21.53
C ARG A 106 8.58 -2.54 -20.77
N GLU A 107 9.28 -1.62 -21.42
CA GLU A 107 10.31 -0.80 -20.78
C GLU A 107 9.71 0.09 -19.68
N VAL A 108 8.49 0.61 -19.89
CA VAL A 108 7.74 1.32 -18.84
C VAL A 108 7.52 0.39 -17.64
N LEU A 109 7.04 -0.84 -17.83
CA LEU A 109 6.86 -1.78 -16.71
C LEU A 109 8.15 -2.08 -15.95
N ASP A 110 9.26 -2.26 -16.66
CA ASP A 110 10.57 -2.52 -16.03
C ASP A 110 11.06 -1.31 -15.22
N HIS A 111 10.86 -0.10 -15.75
CA HIS A 111 11.17 1.14 -15.06
C HIS A 111 10.28 1.33 -13.82
N LEU A 112 8.97 1.11 -13.94
CA LEU A 112 8.03 1.18 -12.81
C LEU A 112 8.40 0.18 -11.71
N SER A 113 8.76 -1.05 -12.08
CA SER A 113 9.20 -2.08 -11.14
C SER A 113 10.44 -1.63 -10.38
N THR A 114 11.45 -1.13 -11.09
CA THR A 114 12.71 -0.66 -10.50
C THR A 114 12.48 0.50 -9.52
N LEU A 115 11.73 1.52 -9.95
CA LEU A 115 11.45 2.70 -9.13
C LEU A 115 10.58 2.36 -7.92
N ALA A 116 9.57 1.50 -8.08
CA ALA A 116 8.72 1.08 -6.97
C ALA A 116 9.52 0.36 -5.88
N HIS A 117 10.42 -0.56 -6.25
CA HIS A 117 11.28 -1.24 -5.26
C HIS A 117 12.17 -0.26 -4.50
N GLN A 118 12.79 0.71 -5.20
CA GLN A 118 13.62 1.74 -4.56
C GLN A 118 12.82 2.58 -3.56
N LEU A 119 11.60 3.01 -3.94
CA LEU A 119 10.73 3.79 -3.06
C LEU A 119 10.23 2.97 -1.87
N MET A 120 9.93 1.68 -2.06
CA MET A 120 9.54 0.77 -0.98
C MET A 120 10.66 0.55 0.02
N GLU A 121 11.90 0.36 -0.44
CA GLU A 121 13.06 0.24 0.45
C GLU A 121 13.28 1.53 1.25
N ARG A 122 13.15 2.68 0.58
CA ARG A 122 13.25 4.00 1.22
C ARG A 122 12.17 4.22 2.29
N HIS A 123 10.92 3.86 1.97
CA HIS A 123 9.78 3.88 2.91
C HIS A 123 10.01 2.98 4.14
N ALA A 124 10.40 1.73 3.91
CA ALA A 124 10.66 0.79 5.00
C ALA A 124 11.78 1.28 5.91
N ARG A 125 12.89 1.76 5.33
CA ARG A 125 14.01 2.32 6.08
C ARG A 125 13.60 3.54 6.90
N LEU A 126 12.84 4.47 6.31
CA LEU A 126 12.35 5.67 6.99
C LEU A 126 11.50 5.31 8.21
N PHE A 127 10.58 4.36 8.05
CA PHE A 127 9.77 3.88 9.16
C PHE A 127 10.62 3.24 10.26
N HIS A 128 11.52 2.32 9.92
CA HIS A 128 12.27 1.54 10.90
C HIS A 128 13.38 2.32 11.61
N VAL A 129 14.07 3.21 10.90
CA VAL A 129 15.28 3.88 11.40
C VAL A 129 14.96 5.24 12.01
N ASP A 130 13.87 5.91 11.62
CA ASP A 130 13.56 7.26 12.11
C ASP A 130 12.16 7.39 12.73
N VAL A 131 11.09 7.12 11.97
CA VAL A 131 9.72 7.42 12.44
C VAL A 131 9.32 6.54 13.62
N ARG A 132 9.55 5.22 13.56
CA ARG A 132 9.19 4.29 14.67
C ARG A 132 9.97 4.60 15.96
N PRO A 133 11.31 4.78 15.95
CA PRO A 133 12.03 5.19 17.16
C PRO A 133 11.53 6.50 17.75
N ARG A 134 11.30 7.53 16.93
CA ARG A 134 10.78 8.83 17.41
C ARG A 134 9.38 8.73 17.99
N LEU A 135 8.52 7.86 17.44
CA LEU A 135 7.20 7.59 18.01
C LEU A 135 7.34 6.98 19.40
N ALA A 136 8.27 6.04 19.58
CA ALA A 136 8.55 5.45 20.89
C ALA A 136 9.08 6.49 21.88
N ASP A 137 9.98 7.38 21.48
CA ASP A 137 10.48 8.49 22.32
C ASP A 137 9.35 9.46 22.73
N ALA A 138 8.34 9.63 21.87
CA ALA A 138 7.13 10.39 22.15
C ALA A 138 6.06 9.61 22.95
N GLY A 139 6.36 8.36 23.35
CA GLY A 139 5.49 7.49 24.15
C GLY A 139 4.44 6.69 23.37
N ILE A 140 4.52 6.68 22.03
CA ILE A 140 3.71 5.85 21.13
C ILE A 140 4.57 4.66 20.68
N THR A 141 4.44 3.52 21.36
CA THR A 141 5.39 2.41 21.15
C THR A 141 4.72 1.21 20.47
N VAL A 142 5.26 0.73 19.34
CA VAL A 142 4.85 -0.56 18.76
C VAL A 142 5.81 -1.65 19.23
N VAL A 143 5.32 -2.54 20.08
CA VAL A 143 6.05 -3.69 20.65
C VAL A 143 5.67 -5.00 19.98
N ARG A 144 6.59 -5.96 20.02
CA ARG A 144 6.41 -7.34 19.60
C ARG A 144 5.93 -8.20 20.76
N TRP A 145 5.38 -9.37 20.46
CA TRP A 145 4.84 -10.30 21.47
C TRP A 145 5.86 -10.68 22.55
N ASP A 146 7.11 -10.90 22.16
CA ASP A 146 8.23 -11.27 23.02
C ASP A 146 8.76 -10.10 23.88
N GLU A 147 8.36 -8.87 23.58
CA GLU A 147 8.68 -7.67 24.37
C GLU A 147 7.62 -7.39 25.46
N LEU A 148 6.58 -8.22 25.55
CA LEU A 148 5.51 -8.09 26.55
C LEU A 148 5.88 -8.79 27.87
N ALA A 149 5.49 -8.18 28.99
CA ALA A 149 5.60 -8.81 30.29
C ALA A 149 4.61 -9.98 30.43
N PRO A 150 4.89 -11.02 31.25
CA PRO A 150 3.98 -12.15 31.40
C PRO A 150 2.52 -11.78 31.75
N PRO A 151 2.25 -10.79 32.64
CA PRO A 151 0.87 -10.36 32.91
C PRO A 151 0.20 -9.64 31.72
N GLU A 152 0.97 -9.00 30.84
CA GLU A 152 0.46 -8.42 29.59
C GLU A 152 0.07 -9.53 28.61
N GLN A 153 0.93 -10.55 28.46
CA GLN A 153 0.65 -11.71 27.62
C GLN A 153 -0.59 -12.48 28.08
N GLU A 154 -0.76 -12.72 29.38
CA GLU A 154 -1.92 -13.42 29.93
C GLU A 154 -3.24 -12.68 29.63
N ARG A 155 -3.25 -11.35 29.75
CA ARG A 155 -4.41 -10.52 29.40
C ARG A 155 -4.73 -10.59 27.91
N LEU A 156 -3.71 -10.48 27.06
CA LEU A 156 -3.89 -10.56 25.61
C LEU A 156 -4.25 -11.97 25.13
N GLN A 157 -3.82 -13.01 25.84
CA GLN A 157 -4.27 -14.39 25.62
C GLN A 157 -5.77 -14.54 25.92
N GLY A 158 -6.26 -13.92 27.00
CA GLY A 158 -7.69 -13.83 27.29
C GLY A 158 -8.47 -13.15 26.16
N MET A 159 -8.00 -11.97 25.72
CA MET A 159 -8.59 -11.25 24.58
C MET A 159 -8.57 -12.09 23.29
N PHE A 160 -7.45 -12.76 22.99
CA PHE A 160 -7.34 -13.65 21.84
C PHE A 160 -8.42 -14.73 21.88
N ARG A 161 -8.53 -15.46 22.99
CA ARG A 161 -9.52 -16.54 23.14
C ARG A 161 -10.96 -16.04 23.00
N ASP A 162 -11.26 -14.90 23.61
CA ASP A 162 -12.64 -14.44 23.76
C ASP A 162 -13.12 -13.62 22.55
N GLN A 163 -12.22 -12.98 21.78
CA GLN A 163 -12.57 -12.05 20.71
C GLN A 163 -11.95 -12.37 19.34
N VAL A 164 -10.69 -12.85 19.30
CA VAL A 164 -9.97 -13.08 18.04
C VAL A 164 -10.20 -14.48 17.51
N PHE A 165 -10.00 -15.50 18.34
CA PHE A 165 -10.12 -16.92 17.99
C PHE A 165 -11.48 -17.28 17.36
N PRO A 166 -12.64 -16.79 17.86
CA PRO A 166 -13.95 -17.14 17.28
C PRO A 166 -14.14 -16.67 15.83
N VAL A 167 -13.38 -15.68 15.39
CA VAL A 167 -13.46 -15.12 14.02
C VAL A 167 -12.30 -15.55 13.13
N LEU A 168 -11.37 -16.37 13.65
CA LEU A 168 -10.28 -16.94 12.86
C LEU A 168 -10.73 -18.23 12.20
N THR A 169 -10.54 -18.32 10.89
CA THR A 169 -10.76 -19.57 10.13
C THR A 169 -9.44 -19.99 9.49
N PRO A 170 -8.68 -20.90 10.11
CA PRO A 170 -7.47 -21.44 9.50
C PRO A 170 -7.86 -22.30 8.28
N LEU A 171 -7.08 -22.17 7.21
CA LEU A 171 -7.30 -22.89 5.97
C LEU A 171 -6.04 -23.67 5.60
N ALA A 172 -6.10 -24.99 5.78
CA ALA A 172 -5.05 -25.88 5.33
C ALA A 172 -5.04 -25.94 3.79
N VAL A 173 -3.85 -25.99 3.22
CA VAL A 173 -3.65 -26.19 1.78
C VAL A 173 -3.18 -27.63 1.60
N ASP A 174 -3.86 -28.36 0.73
CA ASP A 174 -3.47 -29.69 0.32
C ASP A 174 -3.32 -29.77 -1.20
N PRO A 175 -2.53 -30.72 -1.73
CA PRO A 175 -2.33 -30.85 -3.18
C PRO A 175 -3.57 -31.31 -3.95
N ALA A 176 -4.60 -31.83 -3.28
CA ALA A 176 -5.81 -32.35 -3.91
C ALA A 176 -6.82 -31.23 -4.22
N HIS A 177 -6.65 -30.04 -3.64
CA HIS A 177 -7.50 -28.87 -3.88
C HIS A 177 -6.70 -27.69 -4.44
N PRO A 178 -7.33 -26.82 -5.27
CA PRO A 178 -6.69 -25.59 -5.71
C PRO A 178 -6.26 -24.71 -4.54
N PHE A 179 -5.16 -23.97 -4.71
CA PHE A 179 -4.71 -23.01 -3.71
C PHE A 179 -5.84 -22.00 -3.40
N PRO A 180 -6.13 -21.74 -2.12
CA PRO A 180 -7.29 -20.96 -1.76
C PRO A 180 -7.19 -19.52 -2.24
N TYR A 181 -8.32 -18.92 -2.63
CA TYR A 181 -8.38 -17.52 -3.05
C TYR A 181 -7.94 -16.59 -1.92
N ILE A 182 -6.97 -15.72 -2.21
CA ILE A 182 -6.43 -14.71 -1.27
C ILE A 182 -7.10 -13.37 -1.60
N SER A 183 -7.85 -12.80 -0.66
CA SER A 183 -8.41 -11.45 -0.82
C SER A 183 -7.29 -10.43 -1.06
N GLY A 184 -7.49 -9.52 -2.03
CA GLY A 184 -6.57 -8.41 -2.27
C GLY A 184 -6.37 -7.56 -1.01
N LEU A 185 -5.15 -7.06 -0.81
CA LEU A 185 -4.73 -6.22 0.32
C LEU A 185 -4.92 -6.83 1.73
N SER A 186 -5.40 -8.07 1.84
CA SER A 186 -5.58 -8.75 3.10
C SER A 186 -4.24 -9.20 3.69
N LEU A 187 -4.03 -8.90 4.97
CA LEU A 187 -2.92 -9.48 5.73
C LEU A 187 -3.24 -10.95 6.08
N ASN A 188 -2.26 -11.82 5.87
CA ASN A 188 -2.38 -13.25 6.13
C ASN A 188 -1.11 -13.76 6.81
N LEU A 189 -1.24 -14.83 7.58
CA LEU A 189 -0.15 -15.65 8.09
C LEU A 189 -0.03 -16.91 7.25
N ALA A 190 1.15 -17.14 6.68
CA ALA A 190 1.59 -18.40 6.10
C ALA A 190 2.20 -19.23 7.23
N VAL A 191 1.63 -20.40 7.49
CA VAL A 191 2.01 -21.27 8.61
C VAL A 191 2.44 -22.62 8.09
N VAL A 192 3.63 -23.07 8.47
CA VAL A 192 4.07 -24.44 8.23
C VAL A 192 3.85 -25.23 9.51
N VAL A 193 3.03 -26.28 9.43
CA VAL A 193 2.69 -27.14 10.56
C VAL A 193 3.07 -28.58 10.28
N ARG A 194 3.53 -29.29 11.30
CA ARG A 194 3.88 -30.71 11.23
C ARG A 194 2.91 -31.53 12.05
N ASN A 195 2.30 -32.54 11.44
CA ASN A 195 1.46 -33.48 12.16
C ASN A 195 2.33 -34.34 13.09
N THR A 196 2.11 -34.24 14.40
CA THR A 196 2.92 -34.92 15.43
C THR A 196 2.86 -36.45 15.37
N LYS A 197 1.81 -37.02 14.76
CA LYS A 197 1.64 -38.49 14.64
C LYS A 197 2.25 -39.04 13.35
N THR A 198 2.14 -38.30 12.25
CA THR A 198 2.57 -38.79 10.92
C THR A 198 3.90 -38.20 10.46
N GLY A 199 4.38 -37.15 11.12
CA GLY A 199 5.57 -36.39 10.72
C GLY A 199 5.40 -35.57 9.44
N LYS A 200 4.21 -35.57 8.82
CA LYS A 200 3.96 -34.85 7.57
C LYS A 200 3.81 -33.35 7.81
N GLU A 201 4.45 -32.57 6.95
CA GLU A 201 4.31 -31.13 6.92
C GLU A 201 3.11 -30.71 6.06
N HIS A 202 2.43 -29.67 6.51
CA HIS A 202 1.30 -29.05 5.85
C HIS A 202 1.50 -27.55 5.85
N PHE A 203 1.06 -26.92 4.76
CA PHE A 203 0.94 -25.48 4.70
C PHE A 203 -0.48 -25.09 5.12
N ALA A 204 -0.60 -24.09 5.96
CA ALA A 204 -1.87 -23.49 6.33
C ALA A 204 -1.80 -21.98 6.23
N ARG A 205 -2.96 -21.37 6.01
CA ARG A 205 -3.12 -19.93 5.99
C ARG A 205 -4.11 -19.51 7.06
N ALA A 206 -3.76 -18.51 7.86
CA ALA A 206 -4.71 -17.80 8.72
C ALA A 206 -4.86 -16.36 8.23
N LYS A 207 -6.09 -15.93 7.93
CA LYS A 207 -6.36 -14.54 7.54
C LYS A 207 -6.46 -13.68 8.79
N VAL A 208 -5.75 -12.55 8.83
CA VAL A 208 -5.90 -11.57 9.92
C VAL A 208 -7.25 -10.86 9.72
N PRO A 209 -8.18 -10.89 10.70
CA PRO A 209 -9.51 -10.32 10.53
C PRO A 209 -9.45 -8.79 10.38
N PRO A 210 -9.90 -8.20 9.25
CA PRO A 210 -9.82 -6.75 9.05
C PRO A 210 -10.85 -5.97 9.88
N LEU A 211 -11.86 -6.64 10.43
CA LEU A 211 -12.87 -6.06 11.32
C LEU A 211 -12.32 -5.73 12.71
N LEU A 212 -11.19 -6.35 13.09
CA LEU A 212 -10.53 -6.09 14.35
C LEU A 212 -9.44 -5.03 14.17
N PRO A 213 -9.20 -4.16 15.18
CA PRO A 213 -8.09 -3.22 15.13
C PRO A 213 -6.76 -3.95 14.93
N ARG A 214 -5.99 -3.53 13.93
CA ARG A 214 -4.66 -4.13 13.67
C ARG A 214 -3.69 -3.88 14.81
N PHE A 215 -3.78 -2.74 15.49
CA PHE A 215 -2.95 -2.41 16.64
C PHE A 215 -3.80 -2.49 17.91
N VAL A 216 -3.42 -3.39 18.81
CA VAL A 216 -4.09 -3.60 20.09
C VAL A 216 -3.30 -2.88 21.18
N ALA A 217 -3.98 -2.04 21.96
CA ALA A 217 -3.36 -1.36 23.08
C ALA A 217 -3.00 -2.36 24.20
N VAL A 218 -1.78 -2.27 24.70
CA VAL A 218 -1.29 -3.02 25.86
C VAL A 218 -1.60 -2.18 27.08
N ALA A 219 -2.46 -2.71 27.94
CA ALA A 219 -2.82 -2.06 29.18
C ALA A 219 -1.67 -2.04 30.19
N ASP A 220 -1.49 -0.91 30.88
CA ASP A 220 -0.53 -0.80 31.97
C ASP A 220 -0.80 -1.81 33.10
N ALA A 221 0.24 -2.06 33.91
CA ALA A 221 0.23 -3.04 35.00
C ALA A 221 -0.81 -2.76 36.09
N ASP A 222 -1.26 -1.51 36.24
CA ASP A 222 -2.20 -1.08 37.29
C ASP A 222 -3.68 -1.37 36.97
N GLY A 223 -3.97 -2.11 35.90
CA GLY A 223 -5.30 -2.66 35.62
C GLY A 223 -6.35 -1.63 35.16
N ALA A 224 -5.97 -0.37 34.94
CA ALA A 224 -6.91 0.71 34.66
C ALA A 224 -7.40 0.80 33.20
N THR A 225 -7.03 -0.12 32.31
CA THR A 225 -7.68 -0.18 30.99
C THR A 225 -7.80 -1.63 30.53
N THR A 226 -9.02 -2.13 30.48
CA THR A 226 -9.44 -3.31 29.71
C THR A 226 -9.95 -2.88 28.33
N ALA A 227 -9.55 -1.71 27.84
CA ALA A 227 -10.13 -1.13 26.66
C ALA A 227 -9.58 -1.81 25.40
N VAL A 228 -10.42 -2.70 24.90
CA VAL A 228 -10.49 -3.27 23.54
C VAL A 228 -10.60 -2.18 22.45
N ASP A 229 -10.68 -0.90 22.82
CA ASP A 229 -10.77 0.21 21.90
C ASP A 229 -9.53 1.13 21.96
N PRO A 230 -8.62 1.05 20.96
CA PRO A 230 -7.48 1.95 20.86
C PRO A 230 -7.87 3.43 20.77
N ALA A 231 -9.12 3.76 20.43
CA ALA A 231 -9.61 5.14 20.40
C ALA A 231 -9.81 5.77 21.79
N SER A 232 -9.82 4.97 22.85
CA SER A 232 -10.06 5.44 24.24
C SER A 232 -8.78 5.68 25.05
N ALA A 233 -7.62 5.26 24.54
CA ALA A 233 -6.33 5.41 25.21
C ALA A 233 -5.63 6.71 24.78
N ASP A 234 -4.85 7.32 25.68
CA ASP A 234 -3.91 8.38 25.31
C ASP A 234 -2.75 7.76 24.50
N PRO A 235 -2.66 8.00 23.18
CA PRO A 235 -1.69 7.32 22.34
C PRO A 235 -0.25 7.59 22.81
N TYR A 236 0.03 8.77 23.38
CA TYR A 236 1.36 9.19 23.84
C TYR A 236 1.83 8.49 25.12
N LYS A 237 1.02 7.58 25.68
CA LYS A 237 1.39 6.74 26.83
C LYS A 237 1.04 5.28 26.59
N THR A 238 0.81 4.91 25.35
CA THR A 238 0.27 3.60 25.02
C THR A 238 1.29 2.78 24.21
N ARG A 239 1.47 1.54 24.66
CA ARG A 239 2.15 0.50 23.89
C ARG A 239 1.11 -0.24 23.05
N PHE A 240 1.47 -0.57 21.82
CA PHE A 240 0.62 -1.27 20.88
C PHE A 240 1.30 -2.55 20.43
N VAL A 241 0.55 -3.65 20.35
CA VAL A 241 1.01 -4.91 19.76
C VAL A 241 0.22 -5.17 18.46
N PRO A 242 0.88 -5.55 17.36
CA PRO A 242 0.19 -5.95 16.13
C PRO A 242 -0.67 -7.20 16.34
N LEU A 243 -1.88 -7.22 15.78
CA LEU A 243 -2.80 -8.34 15.89
C LEU A 243 -2.22 -9.62 15.26
N GLU A 244 -1.46 -9.48 14.17
CA GLU A 244 -0.74 -10.59 13.55
C GLU A 244 0.25 -11.28 14.51
N ASP A 245 0.85 -10.56 15.46
CA ASP A 245 1.76 -11.13 16.46
C ASP A 245 1.00 -11.91 17.53
N ILE A 246 -0.14 -11.37 18.00
CA ILE A 246 -1.02 -12.07 18.94
C ILE A 246 -1.50 -13.38 18.31
N ILE A 247 -1.90 -13.36 17.04
CA ILE A 247 -2.33 -14.58 16.33
C ILE A 247 -1.15 -15.55 16.18
N ALA A 248 0.02 -15.05 15.77
CA ALA A 248 1.22 -15.87 15.60
C ALA A 248 1.65 -16.58 16.89
N ALA A 249 1.51 -15.92 18.04
CA ALA A 249 1.84 -16.47 19.36
C ALA A 249 0.92 -17.61 19.82
N HIS A 250 -0.29 -17.71 19.24
CA HIS A 250 -1.32 -18.68 19.64
C HIS A 250 -1.75 -19.61 18.48
N LEU A 251 -0.87 -19.81 17.50
CA LEU A 251 -1.16 -20.71 16.36
C LEU A 251 -1.36 -22.17 16.81
N ASP A 252 -0.78 -22.57 17.93
CA ASP A 252 -0.99 -23.88 18.55
C ASP A 252 -2.46 -24.17 18.84
N GLN A 253 -3.24 -23.15 19.24
CA GLN A 253 -4.68 -23.28 19.47
C GLN A 253 -5.47 -23.48 18.17
N LEU A 254 -4.98 -22.97 17.04
CA LEU A 254 -5.61 -23.14 15.72
C LEU A 254 -5.29 -24.50 15.08
N PHE A 255 -4.17 -25.13 15.47
CA PHE A 255 -3.69 -26.38 14.87
C PHE A 255 -3.48 -27.48 15.92
N PRO A 256 -4.55 -27.92 16.61
CA PRO A 256 -4.43 -28.92 17.67
C PRO A 256 -3.88 -30.25 17.14
N GLY A 257 -2.89 -30.81 17.85
CA GLY A 257 -2.20 -32.05 17.43
C GLY A 257 -1.16 -31.86 16.34
N MET A 258 -0.90 -30.62 15.91
CA MET A 258 0.21 -30.26 15.04
C MET A 258 1.21 -29.38 15.77
N GLU A 259 2.45 -29.43 15.32
CA GLU A 259 3.54 -28.56 15.77
C GLU A 259 3.72 -27.44 14.76
N VAL A 260 3.69 -26.18 15.22
CA VAL A 260 3.95 -25.02 14.37
C VAL A 260 5.46 -24.89 14.18
N LEU A 261 5.94 -25.04 12.94
CA LEU A 261 7.36 -24.93 12.62
C LEU A 261 7.77 -23.49 12.32
N GLN A 262 6.96 -22.80 11.51
CA GLN A 262 7.24 -21.45 11.02
C GLN A 262 5.94 -20.68 10.79
N SER A 263 5.98 -19.37 10.99
CA SER A 263 4.90 -18.45 10.62
C SER A 263 5.45 -17.16 10.02
N HIS A 264 4.85 -16.71 8.91
CA HIS A 264 5.28 -15.51 8.19
C HIS A 264 4.07 -14.69 7.75
N THR A 265 4.15 -13.37 7.90
CA THR A 265 3.13 -12.46 7.37
C THR A 265 3.29 -12.27 5.87
N PHE A 266 2.20 -12.27 5.13
CA PHE A 266 2.19 -11.93 3.72
C PHE A 266 0.88 -11.27 3.30
N ARG A 267 0.93 -10.57 2.16
CA ARG A 267 -0.20 -9.88 1.53
C ARG A 267 -0.07 -10.01 0.02
N VAL A 268 -1.20 -10.06 -0.67
CA VAL A 268 -1.24 -10.08 -2.14
C VAL A 268 -2.04 -8.88 -2.63
N THR A 269 -1.49 -8.15 -3.59
CA THR A 269 -2.20 -7.09 -4.32
C THR A 269 -2.77 -7.71 -5.60
N ARG A 270 -4.07 -7.54 -5.85
CA ARG A 270 -4.76 -8.06 -7.02
C ARG A 270 -5.26 -6.90 -7.86
N ASN A 271 -5.31 -7.11 -9.18
CA ASN A 271 -5.90 -6.14 -10.09
C ASN A 271 -7.34 -5.82 -9.66
N GLU A 272 -7.72 -4.56 -9.77
CA GLU A 272 -9.11 -4.16 -9.61
C GLU A 272 -9.88 -4.47 -10.90
N ASP A 273 -11.04 -5.11 -10.76
CA ASP A 273 -11.97 -5.38 -11.85
C ASP A 273 -12.65 -4.05 -12.23
N LEU A 274 -11.91 -3.21 -12.94
CA LEU A 274 -12.44 -2.00 -13.55
C LEU A 274 -13.19 -2.40 -14.82
N GLU A 275 -14.52 -2.34 -14.78
CA GLU A 275 -15.32 -1.99 -15.95
C GLU A 275 -14.88 -0.57 -16.32
N VAL A 276 -14.11 -0.44 -17.40
CA VAL A 276 -13.65 0.86 -17.86
C VAL A 276 -14.85 1.54 -18.52
N GLU A 277 -15.47 2.51 -17.85
CA GLU A 277 -16.21 3.55 -18.57
C GLU A 277 -15.16 4.37 -19.33
N GLU A 278 -15.19 4.26 -20.66
CA GLU A 278 -14.39 5.11 -21.54
C GLU A 278 -14.93 6.54 -21.40
N ASP A 279 -14.17 7.42 -20.74
CA ASP A 279 -14.43 8.86 -20.79
C ASP A 279 -14.08 9.38 -22.20
N ASP A 280 -15.08 9.98 -22.86
CA ASP A 280 -15.07 10.57 -24.22
C ASP A 280 -13.92 11.56 -24.52
#